data_AF-A0A959ANV6-F1
#
_entry.id   AF-A0A959ANV6-F1
#
_cell.length_a   1.000
_cell.length_b   1.000
_cell.length_c   1.000
_cell.angle_alpha   90.00
_cell.angle_beta   90.00
_cell.angle_gamma   90.00
#
_symmetry.space_group_name_H-M   'P 1'
#
loop_
_entity.id
_entity.type
_entity.pdbx_description
1 polymer ?
#
loop_
_entity_poly.entity_id
_entity_poly.type
_entity_poly.pdbx_seq_one_letter_code
_entity_poly.pdbx_strand_id
1 'polypeptide(L)'
;MAALSERAFQTLQTQQFSNATHLNGFFLGNTGFDFIDWFNLHLAGKGAFAKRRIAPDTGEDLNTVKREFVEFWDSIPLIFDEDSISVIDFASLMCIAINETGGRFRSVTEICGRGAKDRNGVRHSGLAYAFDRIPGIKKSYNTIAGNVSAFDCFASPVFCAAHASLGLAGTLAGSDDPTAIDPVWKGETYPSDRFQTVEDLVETGFVMQADFYKFRGRGPIQITGRAPYRKIVQYILSYEGTNPVLNKYKNRWQSLSADDACYASSDLDWDEIFAQKRIVALSLRIYADLASPSRNMLVISKDLDSLNDDKRRAGSIWNIGRTISGSSRYANDDYKPRVVEMLETIAQHTGARV
;
A
#
# COMPACT_ATOMS: atom_id res chain seq x y z
N MET A 1 27.77 -0.40 6.03
CA MET A 1 26.34 -0.63 5.72
C MET A 1 26.20 -2.07 5.25
N ALA A 2 25.04 -2.71 5.49
CA ALA A 2 24.79 -4.07 5.00
C ALA A 2 24.97 -4.13 3.47
N ALA A 3 25.63 -5.18 2.98
CA ALA A 3 25.88 -5.42 1.57
C ALA A 3 25.72 -6.91 1.28
N LEU A 4 25.06 -7.23 0.16
CA LEU A 4 24.95 -8.59 -0.35
C LEU A 4 26.32 -9.05 -0.84
N SER A 5 26.74 -10.26 -0.45
CA SER A 5 28.00 -10.85 -0.88
C SER A 5 27.93 -11.36 -2.32
N GLU A 6 29.08 -11.39 -2.99
CA GLU A 6 29.24 -11.98 -4.32
C GLU A 6 28.75 -13.43 -4.35
N ARG A 7 29.09 -14.21 -3.31
CA ARG A 7 28.66 -15.61 -3.20
C ARG A 7 27.14 -15.72 -3.16
N ALA A 8 26.48 -14.95 -2.30
CA ALA A 8 25.02 -14.99 -2.19
C ALA A 8 24.37 -14.54 -3.51
N PHE A 9 24.86 -13.44 -4.10
CA PHE A 9 24.38 -12.96 -5.39
C PHE A 9 24.48 -14.02 -6.49
N GLN A 10 25.65 -14.62 -6.69
CA GLN A 10 25.87 -15.66 -7.69
C GLN A 10 24.99 -16.89 -7.49
N THR A 11 24.79 -17.31 -6.24
CA THR A 11 23.96 -18.47 -5.88
C THR A 11 22.48 -18.25 -6.21
N LEU A 12 22.02 -17.01 -6.07
CA LEU A 12 20.60 -16.68 -5.99
C LEU A 12 20.02 -16.08 -7.28
N GLN A 13 20.82 -15.35 -8.06
CA GLN A 13 20.35 -14.57 -9.21
C GLN A 13 19.67 -15.41 -10.33
N THR A 14 19.95 -16.71 -10.39
CA THR A 14 19.40 -17.61 -11.42
C THR A 14 18.08 -18.28 -11.02
N GLN A 15 17.69 -18.21 -9.74
CA GLN A 15 16.46 -18.82 -9.25
C GLN A 15 15.25 -17.98 -9.65
N GLN A 16 14.25 -18.60 -10.27
CA GLN A 16 13.08 -17.92 -10.82
C GLN A 16 11.78 -18.53 -10.30
N PHE A 17 10.79 -17.69 -10.02
CA PHE A 17 9.50 -18.08 -9.46
C PHE A 17 8.35 -17.42 -10.20
N SER A 18 7.37 -18.19 -10.67
CA SER A 18 6.18 -17.68 -11.35
C SER A 18 4.94 -17.61 -10.47
N ASN A 19 4.98 -18.27 -9.30
CA ASN A 19 3.85 -18.36 -8.37
C ASN A 19 4.32 -18.82 -6.98
N ALA A 20 3.38 -18.93 -6.03
CA ALA A 20 3.68 -19.35 -4.67
C ALA A 20 4.11 -20.82 -4.55
N THR A 21 3.65 -21.67 -5.47
CA THR A 21 4.05 -23.09 -5.50
C THR A 21 5.53 -23.23 -5.81
N HIS A 22 6.06 -22.48 -6.78
CA HIS A 22 7.49 -22.48 -7.09
C HIS A 22 8.31 -21.94 -5.91
N LEU A 23 7.85 -20.85 -5.27
CA LEU A 23 8.49 -20.29 -4.08
C LEU A 23 8.57 -21.31 -2.94
N ASN A 24 7.43 -21.88 -2.53
CA ASN A 24 7.41 -22.86 -1.45
C ASN A 24 8.18 -24.14 -1.81
N GLY A 25 8.10 -24.59 -3.06
CA GLY A 25 8.87 -25.73 -3.56
C GLY A 25 10.38 -25.53 -3.43
N PHE A 26 10.87 -24.32 -3.71
CA PHE A 26 12.28 -23.97 -3.52
C PHE A 26 12.71 -24.04 -2.05
N PHE A 27 11.94 -23.48 -1.11
CA PHE A 27 12.27 -23.57 0.31
C PHE A 27 12.17 -25.01 0.83
N LEU A 28 11.13 -25.75 0.44
CA LEU A 28 10.95 -27.16 0.83
C LEU A 28 12.10 -28.03 0.32
N GLY A 29 12.50 -27.88 -0.94
CA GLY A 29 13.57 -28.68 -1.55
C GLY A 29 14.94 -28.47 -0.92
N ASN A 30 15.21 -27.26 -0.40
CA ASN A 30 16.49 -26.90 0.22
C ASN A 30 16.50 -27.06 1.74
N THR A 31 15.36 -26.91 2.42
CA THR A 31 15.32 -26.78 3.88
C THR A 31 14.34 -27.72 4.58
N GLY A 32 13.41 -28.33 3.84
CA GLY A 32 12.31 -29.13 4.40
C GLY A 32 11.14 -28.30 4.95
N PHE A 33 11.19 -26.97 4.85
CA PHE A 33 10.15 -26.05 5.31
C PHE A 33 9.60 -25.22 4.14
N ASP A 34 8.32 -24.80 4.21
CA ASP A 34 7.84 -23.71 3.37
C ASP A 34 8.47 -22.38 3.78
N PHE A 35 8.27 -21.32 3.00
CA PHE A 35 8.93 -20.04 3.27
C PHE A 35 8.61 -19.48 4.67
N ILE A 36 7.35 -19.56 5.10
CA ILE A 36 6.91 -18.94 6.37
C ILE A 36 7.52 -19.69 7.55
N ASP A 37 7.50 -21.02 7.51
CA ASP A 37 8.12 -21.84 8.55
C ASP A 37 9.64 -21.65 8.58
N TRP A 38 10.28 -21.64 7.41
CA TRP A 38 11.70 -21.35 7.27
C TRP A 38 12.06 -19.97 7.86
N PHE A 39 11.33 -18.92 7.48
CA PHE A 39 11.57 -17.57 7.99
C PHE A 39 11.45 -17.52 9.51
N ASN A 40 10.38 -18.12 10.05
CA ASN A 40 10.13 -18.13 11.49
C ASN A 40 11.14 -18.95 12.29
N LEU A 41 11.73 -19.98 11.69
CA LEU A 41 12.77 -20.80 12.31
C LEU A 41 14.15 -20.12 12.26
N HIS A 42 14.50 -19.56 11.10
CA HIS A 42 15.87 -19.12 10.84
C HIS A 42 16.10 -17.63 11.12
N LEU A 43 15.13 -16.76 10.84
CA LEU A 43 15.29 -15.30 10.88
C LEU A 43 14.47 -14.62 11.99
N ALA A 44 13.21 -15.03 12.19
CA ALA A 44 12.33 -14.33 13.13
C ALA A 44 12.92 -14.29 14.55
N GLY A 45 12.89 -13.10 15.17
CA GLY A 45 13.44 -12.89 16.50
C GLY A 45 14.98 -12.87 16.57
N LYS A 46 15.69 -12.85 15.42
CA LYS A 46 17.16 -12.80 15.34
C LYS A 46 17.63 -11.66 14.45
N GLY A 47 18.88 -11.23 14.65
CA GLY A 47 19.56 -10.25 13.78
C GLY A 47 18.71 -9.01 13.48
N ALA A 48 18.66 -8.61 12.21
CA ALA A 48 17.85 -7.49 11.71
C ALA A 48 16.33 -7.73 11.85
N PHE A 49 15.91 -8.98 12.09
CA PHE A 49 14.53 -9.41 12.33
C PHE A 49 14.21 -9.64 13.82
N ALA A 50 15.03 -9.13 14.76
CA ALA A 50 14.87 -9.34 16.20
C ALA A 50 13.47 -9.00 16.74
N LYS A 51 12.75 -8.07 16.09
CA LYS A 51 11.39 -7.63 16.46
C LYS A 51 10.33 -8.05 15.44
N ARG A 52 10.61 -9.04 14.60
CA ARG A 52 9.75 -9.46 13.49
C ARG A 52 9.48 -10.96 13.55
N ARG A 53 8.25 -11.32 13.19
CA ARG A 53 7.75 -12.69 13.04
C ARG A 53 6.57 -12.65 12.07
N ILE A 54 6.42 -13.68 11.25
CA ILE A 54 5.20 -13.87 10.46
C ILE A 54 4.27 -14.73 11.32
N ALA A 55 3.21 -14.12 11.84
CA ALA A 55 2.30 -14.76 12.80
C ALA A 55 0.83 -14.49 12.44
N PRO A 56 -0.09 -15.38 12.85
CA PRO A 56 -1.52 -15.10 12.79
C PRO A 56 -1.88 -13.92 13.70
N ASP A 57 -2.95 -13.21 13.35
CA ASP A 57 -3.57 -12.25 14.25
C ASP A 57 -4.35 -12.99 15.36
N THR A 58 -4.78 -12.26 16.38
CA THR A 58 -5.57 -12.87 17.47
C THR A 58 -6.86 -13.49 16.90
N GLY A 59 -7.05 -14.78 17.14
CA GLY A 59 -8.21 -15.54 16.65
C GLY A 59 -8.01 -16.21 15.29
N GLU A 60 -6.83 -16.12 14.68
CA GLU A 60 -6.48 -16.81 13.44
C GLU A 60 -5.47 -17.94 13.65
N ASP A 61 -5.35 -18.84 12.67
CA ASP A 61 -4.32 -19.88 12.63
C ASP A 61 -3.22 -19.57 11.61
N LEU A 62 -2.08 -20.25 11.73
CA LEU A 62 -0.97 -20.07 10.80
C LEU A 62 -1.33 -20.49 9.37
N ASN A 63 -2.27 -21.41 9.18
CA ASN A 63 -2.74 -21.83 7.86
C ASN A 63 -3.42 -20.69 7.09
N THR A 64 -4.10 -19.80 7.80
CA THR A 64 -4.67 -18.59 7.22
C THR A 64 -3.57 -17.67 6.68
N VAL A 65 -2.48 -17.49 7.44
CA VAL A 65 -1.31 -16.72 6.98
C VAL A 65 -0.69 -17.35 5.71
N LYS A 66 -0.54 -18.68 5.70
CA LYS A 66 0.04 -19.42 4.56
C LYS A 66 -0.84 -19.35 3.32
N ARG A 67 -2.17 -19.43 3.46
CA ARG A 67 -3.11 -19.25 2.34
C ARG A 67 -3.00 -17.86 1.74
N GLU A 68 -2.95 -16.82 2.58
CA GLU A 68 -2.80 -15.44 2.10
C GLU A 68 -1.47 -15.21 1.37
N PHE A 69 -0.39 -15.85 1.82
CA PHE A 69 0.89 -15.86 1.12
C PHE A 69 0.72 -16.45 -0.29
N VAL A 70 0.03 -17.59 -0.42
CA VAL A 70 -0.22 -18.22 -1.72
C VAL A 70 -1.04 -17.31 -2.63
N GLU A 71 -2.18 -16.81 -2.14
CA GLU A 71 -3.07 -15.93 -2.93
C GLU A 71 -2.36 -14.66 -3.44
N PHE A 72 -1.46 -14.09 -2.62
CA PHE A 72 -0.68 -12.93 -3.03
C PHE A 72 0.40 -13.29 -4.05
N TRP A 73 1.22 -14.30 -3.79
CA TRP A 73 2.35 -14.66 -4.66
C TRP A 73 1.95 -15.40 -5.94
N ASP A 74 0.72 -15.91 -6.05
CA ASP A 74 0.15 -16.33 -7.32
C ASP A 74 -0.18 -15.15 -8.26
N SER A 75 -0.08 -13.91 -7.76
CA SER A 75 -0.26 -12.68 -8.54
C SER A 75 1.07 -12.09 -9.08
N ILE A 76 2.16 -12.87 -9.14
CA ILE A 76 3.47 -12.39 -9.64
C ILE A 76 3.37 -11.64 -10.98
N PRO A 77 2.72 -12.19 -12.03
CA PRO A 77 2.62 -11.48 -13.31
C PRO A 77 1.87 -10.15 -13.22
N LEU A 78 0.89 -10.06 -12.31
CA LEU A 78 0.15 -8.82 -12.08
C LEU A 78 0.99 -7.75 -11.37
N ILE A 79 1.87 -8.17 -10.45
CA ILE A 79 2.70 -7.25 -9.66
C ILE A 79 3.87 -6.75 -10.52
N PHE A 80 4.61 -7.67 -11.14
CA PHE A 80 5.89 -7.37 -11.76
C PHE A 80 5.79 -7.07 -13.26
N ASP A 81 4.67 -7.39 -13.91
CA ASP A 81 4.54 -7.36 -15.37
C ASP A 81 5.54 -8.32 -16.05
N GLU A 82 5.86 -9.43 -15.37
CA GLU A 82 6.78 -10.49 -15.80
C GLU A 82 6.23 -11.86 -15.38
N ASP A 83 6.44 -12.90 -16.20
CA ASP A 83 5.95 -14.26 -15.91
C ASP A 83 6.61 -14.90 -14.69
N SER A 84 7.81 -14.43 -14.33
CA SER A 84 8.55 -14.91 -13.16
C SER A 84 9.44 -13.83 -12.57
N ILE A 85 9.82 -14.00 -11.31
CA ILE A 85 10.73 -13.11 -10.59
C ILE A 85 11.90 -13.86 -9.99
N SER A 86 12.99 -13.13 -9.71
CA SER A 86 14.11 -13.70 -8.98
C SER A 86 13.83 -13.82 -7.47
N VAL A 87 14.67 -14.57 -6.77
CA VAL A 87 14.67 -14.59 -5.30
C VAL A 87 15.03 -13.22 -4.68
N ILE A 88 15.74 -12.36 -5.41
CA ILE A 88 16.09 -11.01 -4.95
C ILE A 88 14.85 -10.12 -4.98
N ASP A 89 14.03 -10.23 -6.04
CA ASP A 89 12.73 -9.54 -6.14
C ASP A 89 11.79 -10.00 -5.02
N PHE A 90 11.68 -11.33 -4.85
CA PHE A 90 10.88 -11.93 -3.79
C PHE A 90 11.31 -11.43 -2.41
N ALA A 91 12.59 -11.54 -2.06
CA ALA A 91 13.10 -11.14 -0.75
C ALA A 91 12.91 -9.63 -0.49
N SER A 92 13.10 -8.80 -1.52
CA SER A 92 12.91 -7.36 -1.44
C SER A 92 11.45 -7.03 -1.10
N LEU A 93 10.49 -7.50 -1.90
CA LEU A 93 9.07 -7.22 -1.65
C LEU A 93 8.56 -7.89 -0.36
N MET A 94 9.02 -9.10 -0.04
CA MET A 94 8.65 -9.79 1.20
C MET A 94 9.13 -9.03 2.44
N CYS A 95 10.32 -8.45 2.41
CA CYS A 95 10.82 -7.62 3.51
C CYS A 95 9.98 -6.35 3.72
N ILE A 96 9.43 -5.76 2.65
CA ILE A 96 8.45 -4.67 2.79
C ILE A 96 7.24 -5.19 3.57
N ALA A 97 6.65 -6.32 3.15
CA ALA A 97 5.48 -6.88 3.81
C ALA A 97 5.75 -7.23 5.28
N ILE A 98 6.91 -7.80 5.61
CA ILE A 98 7.32 -8.10 6.99
C ILE A 98 7.41 -6.83 7.83
N ASN A 99 7.95 -5.75 7.26
CA ASN A 99 8.13 -4.48 7.96
C ASN A 99 6.80 -3.77 8.22
N GLU A 100 5.96 -3.71 7.19
CA GLU A 100 4.74 -2.87 7.18
C GLU A 100 3.49 -3.63 7.68
N THR A 101 3.41 -4.93 7.44
CA THR A 101 2.18 -5.73 7.67
C THR A 101 2.44 -7.05 8.41
N GLY A 102 3.63 -7.25 8.97
CA GLY A 102 3.99 -8.52 9.62
C GLY A 102 4.05 -9.71 8.64
N GLY A 103 4.16 -9.46 7.34
CA GLY A 103 4.27 -10.47 6.28
C GLY A 103 2.93 -10.95 5.71
N ARG A 104 1.81 -10.28 6.02
CA ARG A 104 0.46 -10.74 5.66
C ARG A 104 -0.06 -10.25 4.31
N PHE A 105 0.61 -9.28 3.68
CA PHE A 105 0.13 -8.59 2.47
C PHE A 105 -1.36 -8.22 2.58
N ARG A 106 -1.74 -7.66 3.74
CA ARG A 106 -3.08 -7.14 4.00
C ARG A 106 -3.08 -5.66 3.70
N SER A 107 -4.20 -5.17 3.20
CA SER A 107 -4.44 -3.74 3.21
C SER A 107 -4.77 -3.31 4.63
N VAL A 108 -4.05 -2.31 5.13
CA VAL A 108 -4.41 -1.59 6.35
C VAL A 108 -4.72 -0.17 5.93
N THR A 109 -5.95 0.27 6.22
CA THR A 109 -6.36 1.64 5.97
C THR A 109 -5.66 2.56 6.96
N GLU A 110 -5.10 3.67 6.47
CA GLU A 110 -4.41 4.66 7.27
C GLU A 110 -5.35 5.20 8.36
N ILE A 111 -4.88 5.11 9.61
CA ILE A 111 -5.62 5.62 10.77
C ILE A 111 -5.41 7.13 10.82
N CYS A 112 -6.51 7.89 10.79
CA CYS A 112 -6.47 9.32 10.98
C CYS A 112 -6.22 9.65 12.46
N GLY A 113 -5.28 10.58 12.70
CA GLY A 113 -4.52 10.72 13.94
C GLY A 113 -5.34 10.66 15.25
N ARG A 114 -4.72 10.07 16.28
CA ARG A 114 -5.26 9.97 17.66
C ARG A 114 -5.28 11.31 18.43
N GLY A 115 -5.20 12.43 17.70
CA GLY A 115 -5.13 13.78 18.26
C GLY A 115 -3.80 14.13 18.93
N ALA A 116 -2.66 13.65 18.43
CA ALA A 116 -1.38 14.19 18.88
C ALA A 116 -1.31 15.71 18.58
N LYS A 117 -0.64 16.47 19.46
CA LYS A 117 -0.36 17.88 19.23
C LYS A 117 0.86 18.04 18.34
N ASP A 118 0.81 18.97 17.38
CA ASP A 118 1.97 19.39 16.62
C ASP A 118 2.94 20.22 17.48
N ARG A 119 4.06 20.67 16.89
CA ARG A 119 5.06 21.50 17.57
C ARG A 119 4.53 22.86 18.07
N ASN A 120 3.38 23.30 17.55
CA ASN A 120 2.71 24.55 17.94
C ASN A 120 1.57 24.30 18.94
N GLY A 121 1.34 23.06 19.35
CA GLY A 121 0.29 22.69 20.30
C GLY A 121 -1.09 22.43 19.67
N VAL A 122 -1.20 22.44 18.34
CA VAL A 122 -2.45 22.22 17.59
C VAL A 122 -2.75 20.73 17.50
N ARG A 123 -3.99 20.32 17.79
CA ARG A 123 -4.44 18.94 17.72
C ARG A 123 -5.08 18.66 16.36
N HIS A 124 -4.60 17.62 15.68
CA HIS A 124 -5.15 17.15 14.41
C HIS A 124 -5.81 15.77 14.60
N SER A 125 -7.08 15.76 15.04
CA SER A 125 -7.84 14.53 15.32
C SER A 125 -8.77 14.15 14.18
N GLY A 126 -8.97 12.85 13.96
CA GLY A 126 -9.93 12.32 12.99
C GLY A 126 -9.78 12.96 11.61
N LEU A 127 -10.88 13.45 11.03
CA LEU A 127 -10.88 14.01 9.66
C LEU A 127 -9.86 15.14 9.46
N ALA A 128 -9.63 15.96 10.48
CA ALA A 128 -8.65 17.05 10.41
C ALA A 128 -7.22 16.53 10.17
N TYR A 129 -6.87 15.34 10.67
CA TYR A 129 -5.53 14.77 10.41
C TYR A 129 -5.27 14.54 8.92
N ALA A 130 -6.25 14.04 8.16
CA ALA A 130 -6.10 13.81 6.73
C ALA A 130 -6.12 15.14 5.94
N PHE A 131 -7.00 16.06 6.34
CA PHE A 131 -7.19 17.36 5.69
C PHE A 131 -6.04 18.33 5.96
N ASP A 132 -5.51 18.38 7.17
CA ASP A 132 -4.55 19.39 7.57
C ASP A 132 -3.18 19.15 6.94
N ARG A 133 -2.52 20.25 6.56
CA ARG A 133 -1.08 20.28 6.41
C ARG A 133 -0.43 20.41 7.78
N ILE A 134 0.48 19.50 8.09
CA ILE A 134 1.25 19.52 9.34
C ILE A 134 2.72 19.78 8.98
N PRO A 135 3.24 21.01 9.20
CA PRO A 135 4.57 21.41 8.75
C PRO A 135 5.69 20.46 9.20
N GLY A 136 6.47 19.97 8.24
CA GLY A 136 7.57 19.04 8.48
C GLY A 136 7.16 17.58 8.72
N ILE A 137 5.84 17.29 8.77
CA ILE A 137 5.31 15.95 9.02
C ILE A 137 4.57 15.43 7.78
N LYS A 138 3.52 16.13 7.33
CA LYS A 138 2.72 15.72 6.16
C LYS A 138 2.15 16.90 5.38
N LYS A 139 1.83 16.64 4.12
CA LYS A 139 1.01 17.52 3.28
C LYS A 139 -0.49 17.31 3.58
N SER A 140 -1.31 18.28 3.20
CA SER A 140 -2.77 18.12 3.20
C SER A 140 -3.18 17.17 2.08
N TYR A 141 -3.97 16.13 2.39
CA TYR A 141 -4.53 15.27 1.34
C TYR A 141 -5.61 15.99 0.52
N ASN A 142 -6.11 17.13 0.98
CA ASN A 142 -7.06 17.94 0.23
C ASN A 142 -6.41 18.64 -0.98
N THR A 143 -5.10 18.90 -0.92
CA THR A 143 -4.35 19.68 -1.93
C THR A 143 -3.18 18.93 -2.55
N ILE A 144 -2.95 17.66 -2.21
CA ILE A 144 -1.93 16.86 -2.89
C ILE A 144 -2.24 16.71 -4.39
N ALA A 145 -1.18 16.67 -5.20
CA ALA A 145 -1.33 16.49 -6.63
C ALA A 145 -2.11 15.21 -6.98
N GLY A 146 -3.10 15.36 -7.84
CA GLY A 146 -3.97 14.26 -8.28
C GLY A 146 -5.26 14.09 -7.46
N ASN A 147 -5.39 14.73 -6.29
CA ASN A 147 -6.67 14.78 -5.57
C ASN A 147 -7.56 15.90 -6.08
N VAL A 148 -8.86 15.68 -5.94
CA VAL A 148 -9.88 16.72 -6.04
C VAL A 148 -10.11 17.30 -4.65
N SER A 149 -10.24 18.62 -4.53
CA SER A 149 -10.49 19.26 -3.23
C SER A 149 -11.88 18.89 -2.71
N ALA A 150 -12.08 18.92 -1.40
CA ALA A 150 -13.40 18.73 -0.80
C ALA A 150 -14.44 19.70 -1.38
N PHE A 151 -14.04 20.95 -1.63
CA PHE A 151 -14.88 21.94 -2.32
C PHE A 151 -15.38 21.43 -3.68
N ASP A 152 -14.46 20.91 -4.50
CA ASP A 152 -14.81 20.42 -5.85
C ASP A 152 -15.60 19.10 -5.79
N CYS A 153 -15.34 18.24 -4.79
CA CYS A 153 -16.20 17.09 -4.51
C CYS A 153 -17.63 17.53 -4.18
N PHE A 154 -17.78 18.53 -3.31
CA PHE A 154 -19.09 19.04 -2.87
C PHE A 154 -19.85 19.78 -3.97
N ALA A 155 -19.15 20.26 -5.00
CA ALA A 155 -19.76 20.83 -6.21
C ALA A 155 -20.13 19.77 -7.27
N SER A 156 -19.63 18.53 -7.15
CA SER A 156 -19.86 17.49 -8.15
C SER A 156 -21.27 16.90 -8.03
N PRO A 157 -22.09 16.92 -9.11
CA PRO A 157 -23.42 16.31 -9.09
C PRO A 157 -23.38 14.81 -8.81
N VAL A 158 -22.37 14.10 -9.35
CA VAL A 158 -22.20 12.66 -9.15
C VAL A 158 -21.88 12.35 -7.68
N PHE A 159 -21.01 13.15 -7.07
CA PHE A 159 -20.67 13.01 -5.66
C PHE A 159 -21.90 13.28 -4.77
N CYS A 160 -22.58 14.41 -5.01
CA CYS A 160 -23.74 14.81 -4.23
C CYS A 160 -24.85 13.77 -4.31
N ALA A 161 -25.16 13.26 -5.51
CA ALA A 161 -26.17 12.23 -5.72
C ALA A 161 -25.82 10.91 -5.02
N ALA A 162 -24.55 10.49 -5.06
CA ALA A 162 -24.13 9.22 -4.46
C ALA A 162 -24.15 9.24 -2.93
N HIS A 163 -23.99 10.41 -2.32
CA HIS A 163 -23.77 10.57 -0.88
C HIS A 163 -24.85 11.41 -0.19
N ALA A 164 -25.97 11.68 -0.86
CA ALA A 164 -27.04 12.58 -0.40
C ALA A 164 -27.67 12.20 0.94
N SER A 165 -27.58 10.93 1.35
CA SER A 165 -28.16 10.42 2.60
C SER A 165 -27.23 10.51 3.81
N LEU A 166 -25.98 10.95 3.63
CA LEU A 166 -24.98 10.98 4.71
C LEU A 166 -25.01 12.28 5.51
N GLY A 167 -24.44 12.23 6.72
CA GLY A 167 -24.26 13.39 7.58
C GLY A 167 -23.59 14.57 6.87
N LEU A 168 -24.12 15.78 7.08
CA LEU A 168 -23.73 17.05 6.45
C LEU A 168 -24.05 17.20 4.95
N ALA A 169 -24.63 16.20 4.27
CA ALA A 169 -24.96 16.32 2.84
C ALA A 169 -25.89 17.52 2.57
N GLY A 170 -26.97 17.67 3.35
CA GLY A 170 -27.91 18.80 3.20
C GLY A 170 -27.32 20.19 3.52
N THR A 171 -26.13 20.25 4.12
CA THR A 171 -25.43 21.51 4.43
C THR A 171 -24.33 21.83 3.42
N LEU A 172 -23.66 20.80 2.91
CA LEU A 172 -22.43 20.95 2.11
C LEU A 172 -22.61 20.63 0.63
N ALA A 173 -23.65 19.88 0.24
CA ALA A 173 -23.90 19.57 -1.16
C ALA A 173 -24.28 20.84 -1.92
N GLY A 174 -23.44 21.24 -2.89
CA GLY A 174 -23.63 22.42 -3.72
C GLY A 174 -23.73 22.07 -5.20
N SER A 175 -24.26 20.91 -5.57
CA SER A 175 -24.42 20.52 -6.97
C SER A 175 -25.29 21.50 -7.78
N ASP A 176 -26.26 22.14 -7.12
CA ASP A 176 -27.20 23.07 -7.74
C ASP A 176 -26.73 24.53 -7.65
N ASP A 177 -25.91 24.84 -6.65
CA ASP A 177 -25.25 26.15 -6.48
C ASP A 177 -23.87 25.98 -5.82
N PRO A 178 -22.80 25.80 -6.61
CA PRO A 178 -21.45 25.67 -6.09
C PRO A 178 -20.95 26.93 -5.36
N THR A 179 -21.61 28.09 -5.53
CA THR A 179 -21.21 29.34 -4.85
C THR A 179 -21.62 29.37 -3.39
N ALA A 180 -22.56 28.50 -2.98
CA ALA A 180 -22.96 28.32 -1.59
C ALA A 180 -21.96 27.50 -0.76
N ILE A 181 -21.02 26.80 -1.41
CA ILE A 181 -19.99 26.02 -0.72
C ILE A 181 -18.93 26.96 -0.17
N ASP A 182 -18.61 26.80 1.12
CA ASP A 182 -17.57 27.60 1.76
C ASP A 182 -16.18 27.36 1.12
N PRO A 183 -15.47 28.40 0.63
CA PRO A 183 -14.13 28.27 0.05
C PRO A 183 -13.06 27.67 0.97
N VAL A 184 -13.29 27.58 2.30
CA VAL A 184 -12.38 26.91 3.24
C VAL A 184 -12.08 25.47 2.82
N TRP A 185 -13.03 24.80 2.15
CA TRP A 185 -12.88 23.43 1.66
C TRP A 185 -11.90 23.28 0.49
N LYS A 186 -11.36 24.40 -0.05
CA LYS A 186 -10.24 24.40 -1.00
C LYS A 186 -8.86 24.37 -0.30
N GLY A 187 -8.83 24.65 1.00
CA GLY A 187 -7.61 24.92 1.75
C GLY A 187 -6.90 23.69 2.31
N GLU A 188 -5.92 23.96 3.17
CA GLU A 188 -5.08 22.96 3.87
C GLU A 188 -5.32 22.96 5.40
N THR A 189 -6.40 23.60 5.86
CA THR A 189 -6.77 23.68 7.28
C THR A 189 -8.24 23.34 7.43
N TYR A 190 -8.52 22.31 8.23
CA TYR A 190 -9.86 21.82 8.47
C TYR A 190 -10.64 22.84 9.31
N PRO A 191 -11.88 23.21 8.92
CA PRO A 191 -12.72 24.17 9.64
C PRO A 191 -13.33 23.55 10.93
N SER A 192 -12.46 23.14 11.87
CA SER A 192 -12.83 22.42 13.10
C SER A 192 -13.64 23.24 14.11
N ASP A 193 -13.68 24.56 13.94
CA ASP A 193 -14.54 25.48 14.68
C ASP A 193 -16.01 25.38 14.27
N ARG A 194 -16.30 24.83 13.07
CA ARG A 194 -17.64 24.76 12.49
C ARG A 194 -18.10 23.33 12.18
N PHE A 195 -17.17 22.42 11.94
CA PHE A 195 -17.44 21.03 11.58
C PHE A 195 -16.71 20.09 12.51
N GLN A 196 -17.40 19.04 12.96
CA GLN A 196 -16.80 18.02 13.81
C GLN A 196 -15.77 17.20 13.03
N THR A 197 -14.75 16.70 13.73
CA THR A 197 -13.69 15.89 13.12
C THR A 197 -13.88 14.39 13.33
N VAL A 198 -15.03 13.96 13.88
CA VAL A 198 -15.33 12.55 14.18
C VAL A 198 -15.42 11.74 12.89
N GLU A 199 -15.12 10.45 12.95
CA GLU A 199 -15.26 9.51 11.83
C GLU A 199 -16.58 8.74 12.00
N ASP A 200 -17.69 9.43 11.74
CA ASP A 200 -19.05 8.90 11.90
C ASP A 200 -19.93 9.23 10.68
N LEU A 201 -20.63 8.23 10.14
CA LEU A 201 -21.41 8.37 8.90
C LEU A 201 -22.65 9.26 9.08
N VAL A 202 -23.20 9.34 10.30
CA VAL A 202 -24.37 10.15 10.63
C VAL A 202 -23.98 11.60 10.86
N GLU A 203 -22.83 11.85 11.51
CA GLU A 203 -22.38 13.21 11.82
C GLU A 203 -21.57 13.85 10.69
N THR A 204 -20.72 13.08 10.00
CA THR A 204 -19.70 13.62 9.07
C THR A 204 -19.57 12.83 7.77
N GLY A 205 -20.48 11.88 7.52
CA GLY A 205 -20.34 10.89 6.45
C GLY A 205 -20.12 11.47 5.06
N PHE A 206 -20.75 12.61 4.73
CA PHE A 206 -20.56 13.28 3.43
C PHE A 206 -19.11 13.78 3.25
N VAL A 207 -18.54 14.38 4.31
CA VAL A 207 -17.15 14.87 4.31
C VAL A 207 -16.16 13.71 4.20
N MET A 208 -16.45 12.57 4.86
CA MET A 208 -15.62 11.35 4.75
C MET A 208 -15.50 10.84 3.31
N GLN A 209 -16.48 11.10 2.44
CA GLN A 209 -16.41 10.60 1.06
C GLN A 209 -15.52 11.44 0.14
N ALA A 210 -15.13 12.64 0.56
CA ALA A 210 -14.22 13.48 -0.21
C ALA A 210 -12.82 12.84 -0.34
N ASP A 211 -12.13 13.15 -1.44
CA ASP A 211 -10.88 12.49 -1.82
C ASP A 211 -9.81 12.52 -0.71
N PHE A 212 -9.75 13.61 0.07
CA PHE A 212 -8.75 13.76 1.13
C PHE A 212 -8.84 12.66 2.19
N TYR A 213 -10.03 12.11 2.45
CA TYR A 213 -10.23 11.07 3.46
C TYR A 213 -10.49 9.70 2.81
N LYS A 214 -11.40 9.63 1.85
CA LYS A 214 -11.74 8.37 1.16
C LYS A 214 -10.53 7.71 0.50
N PHE A 215 -9.62 8.50 -0.07
CA PHE A 215 -8.40 8.00 -0.71
C PHE A 215 -7.14 8.10 0.17
N ARG A 216 -7.30 8.04 1.50
CA ARG A 216 -6.17 7.87 2.44
C ARG A 216 -5.44 6.54 2.20
N GLY A 217 -4.25 6.38 2.80
CA GLY A 217 -3.37 5.25 2.52
C GLY A 217 -4.05 3.88 2.67
N ARG A 218 -3.99 3.03 1.63
CA ARG A 218 -4.37 1.60 1.68
C ARG A 218 -3.32 0.72 1.03
N GLY A 219 -3.37 -0.58 1.32
CA GLY A 219 -2.42 -1.56 0.84
C GLY A 219 -1.12 -1.60 1.67
N PRO A 220 -0.20 -2.50 1.32
CA PRO A 220 1.00 -2.80 2.10
C PRO A 220 2.04 -1.67 2.11
N ILE A 221 1.92 -0.70 1.19
CA ILE A 221 2.82 0.46 1.08
C ILE A 221 2.07 1.80 1.02
N GLN A 222 0.81 1.79 1.48
CA GLN A 222 -0.07 2.97 1.56
C GLN A 222 -0.15 3.79 0.25
N ILE A 223 -0.90 3.28 -0.74
CA ILE A 223 -1.28 4.09 -1.90
C ILE A 223 -2.30 5.15 -1.47
N THR A 224 -2.02 6.41 -1.79
CA THR A 224 -2.78 7.58 -1.32
C THR A 224 -3.14 8.47 -2.51
N GLY A 225 -4.32 9.07 -2.43
CA GLY A 225 -4.86 10.02 -3.39
C GLY A 225 -5.59 9.38 -4.57
N ARG A 226 -6.42 10.14 -5.29
CA ARG A 226 -7.35 9.65 -6.31
C ARG A 226 -6.67 8.96 -7.48
N ALA A 227 -5.49 9.43 -7.90
CA ALA A 227 -4.80 8.92 -9.09
C ALA A 227 -4.62 7.39 -9.11
N PRO A 228 -4.05 6.73 -8.08
CA PRO A 228 -3.99 5.27 -8.03
C PRO A 228 -5.37 4.60 -7.93
N TYR A 229 -6.31 5.17 -7.18
CA TYR A 229 -7.66 4.59 -7.05
C TYR A 229 -8.41 4.62 -8.39
N ARG A 230 -8.25 5.67 -9.20
CA ARG A 230 -8.78 5.75 -10.56
C ARG A 230 -8.25 4.64 -11.46
N LYS A 231 -6.96 4.27 -11.31
CA LYS A 231 -6.37 3.11 -12.03
C LYS A 231 -6.99 1.79 -11.58
N ILE A 232 -7.32 1.64 -10.29
CA ILE A 232 -8.07 0.48 -9.77
C ILE A 232 -9.48 0.43 -10.35
N VAL A 233 -10.19 1.57 -10.44
CA VAL A 233 -11.49 1.62 -11.10
C VAL A 233 -11.39 1.16 -12.56
N GLN A 234 -10.41 1.66 -13.31
CA GLN A 234 -10.20 1.25 -14.70
C GLN A 234 -10.00 -0.26 -14.82
N TYR A 235 -9.19 -0.84 -13.92
CA TYR A 235 -9.00 -2.27 -13.83
C TYR A 235 -10.31 -3.04 -13.54
N ILE A 236 -11.12 -2.55 -12.60
CA ILE A 236 -12.40 -3.17 -12.22
C ILE A 236 -13.39 -3.12 -13.39
N LEU A 237 -13.47 -1.99 -14.11
CA LEU A 237 -14.35 -1.85 -15.27
C LEU A 237 -13.99 -2.81 -16.41
N SER A 238 -12.69 -3.12 -16.58
CA SER A 238 -12.20 -4.10 -17.54
C SER A 238 -12.08 -5.52 -16.98
N TYR A 239 -12.54 -5.80 -15.76
CA TYR A 239 -12.32 -7.08 -15.11
C TYR A 239 -13.16 -8.19 -15.74
N GLU A 240 -12.53 -9.30 -16.15
CA GLU A 240 -13.19 -10.45 -16.80
C GLU A 240 -13.24 -11.70 -15.93
N GLY A 241 -12.71 -11.64 -14.70
CA GLY A 241 -12.67 -12.79 -13.81
C GLY A 241 -13.96 -13.03 -13.02
N THR A 242 -13.90 -13.98 -12.09
CA THR A 242 -15.07 -14.47 -11.34
C THR A 242 -15.20 -13.88 -9.92
N ASN A 243 -14.29 -13.00 -9.49
CA ASN A 243 -14.35 -12.44 -8.15
C ASN A 243 -15.66 -11.65 -7.93
N PRO A 244 -16.51 -12.03 -6.96
CA PRO A 244 -17.83 -11.44 -6.80
C PRO A 244 -17.79 -9.98 -6.34
N VAL A 245 -16.79 -9.58 -5.55
CA VAL A 245 -16.60 -8.20 -5.10
C VAL A 245 -16.24 -7.31 -6.28
N LEU A 246 -15.29 -7.73 -7.12
CA LEU A 246 -14.92 -6.94 -8.29
C LEU A 246 -16.06 -6.85 -9.31
N ASN A 247 -16.81 -7.94 -9.51
CA ASN A 247 -17.98 -7.93 -10.39
C ASN A 247 -19.13 -7.06 -9.85
N LYS A 248 -19.34 -7.02 -8.52
CA LYS A 248 -20.27 -6.09 -7.87
C LYS A 248 -19.93 -4.64 -8.24
N TYR A 249 -18.66 -4.24 -8.08
CA TYR A 249 -18.23 -2.87 -8.39
C TYR A 249 -18.18 -2.56 -9.88
N LYS A 250 -17.79 -3.52 -10.72
CA LYS A 250 -17.89 -3.42 -12.18
C LYS A 250 -19.32 -3.09 -12.61
N ASN A 251 -20.30 -3.87 -12.13
CA ASN A 251 -21.71 -3.66 -12.45
C ASN A 251 -22.23 -2.33 -11.93
N ARG A 252 -21.84 -1.93 -10.72
CA ARG A 252 -22.23 -0.63 -10.12
C ARG A 252 -21.68 0.55 -10.91
N TRP A 253 -20.49 0.43 -11.51
CA TRP A 253 -19.79 1.53 -12.17
C TRP A 253 -19.82 1.46 -13.70
N GLN A 254 -20.46 0.46 -14.31
CA GLN A 254 -20.39 0.20 -15.76
C GLN A 254 -20.81 1.38 -16.65
N SER A 255 -21.68 2.26 -16.16
CA SER A 255 -22.15 3.45 -16.89
C SER A 255 -21.42 4.74 -16.49
N LEU A 256 -20.44 4.64 -15.58
CA LEU A 256 -19.69 5.76 -15.07
C LEU A 256 -18.32 5.81 -15.73
N SER A 257 -17.80 7.02 -15.93
CA SER A 257 -16.36 7.18 -16.18
C SER A 257 -15.57 6.73 -14.94
N ALA A 258 -14.27 6.46 -15.11
CA ALA A 258 -13.42 6.11 -13.97
C ALA A 258 -13.40 7.22 -12.90
N ASP A 259 -13.46 8.48 -13.32
CA ASP A 259 -13.53 9.62 -12.40
C ASP A 259 -14.89 9.74 -11.73
N ASP A 260 -15.99 9.49 -12.43
CA ASP A 260 -17.33 9.49 -11.82
C ASP A 260 -17.53 8.35 -10.83
N ALA A 261 -16.97 7.18 -11.12
CA ALA A 261 -16.93 6.07 -10.17
C ALA A 261 -16.08 6.41 -8.93
N CYS A 262 -14.97 7.14 -9.07
CA CYS A 262 -14.26 7.68 -7.91
C CYS A 262 -15.12 8.64 -7.08
N TYR A 263 -15.92 9.52 -7.70
CA TYR A 263 -16.88 10.36 -6.96
C TYR A 263 -17.95 9.52 -6.26
N ALA A 264 -18.57 8.58 -6.98
CA ALA A 264 -19.70 7.78 -6.51
C ALA A 264 -19.31 6.69 -5.49
N SER A 265 -18.04 6.26 -5.47
CA SER A 265 -17.53 5.30 -4.48
C SER A 265 -17.57 5.87 -3.06
N SER A 266 -17.73 4.97 -2.09
CA SER A 266 -17.63 5.27 -0.66
C SER A 266 -16.33 4.74 -0.06
N ASP A 267 -15.98 5.21 1.13
CA ASP A 267 -14.85 4.73 1.91
C ASP A 267 -14.92 3.22 2.20
N LEU A 268 -16.12 2.74 2.54
CA LEU A 268 -16.39 1.32 2.77
C LEU A 268 -16.25 0.49 1.50
N ASP A 269 -16.56 1.05 0.32
CA ASP A 269 -16.33 0.35 -0.94
C ASP A 269 -14.85 0.03 -1.12
N TRP A 270 -13.98 0.97 -0.74
CA TRP A 270 -12.54 0.77 -0.83
C TRP A 270 -12.03 -0.24 0.18
N ASP A 271 -12.58 -0.30 1.39
CA ASP A 271 -12.22 -1.34 2.35
C ASP A 271 -12.60 -2.75 1.84
N GLU A 272 -13.78 -2.90 1.23
CA GLU A 272 -14.21 -4.18 0.62
C GLU A 272 -13.35 -4.56 -0.59
N ILE A 273 -13.01 -3.59 -1.44
CA ILE A 273 -12.15 -3.77 -2.62
C ILE A 273 -10.73 -4.17 -2.21
N PHE A 274 -10.15 -3.49 -1.22
CA PHE A 274 -8.79 -3.78 -0.75
C PHE A 274 -8.70 -5.01 0.16
N ALA A 275 -9.83 -5.57 0.60
CA ALA A 275 -9.85 -6.91 1.20
C ALA A 275 -9.49 -8.00 0.18
N GLN A 276 -9.59 -7.74 -1.13
CA GLN A 276 -9.22 -8.68 -2.18
C GLN A 276 -7.69 -8.71 -2.39
N LYS A 277 -7.05 -9.87 -2.20
CA LYS A 277 -5.59 -10.01 -2.38
C LYS A 277 -5.08 -9.58 -3.74
N ARG A 278 -5.86 -9.85 -4.79
CA ARG A 278 -5.54 -9.40 -6.16
C ARG A 278 -5.46 -7.87 -6.27
N ILE A 279 -6.29 -7.14 -5.52
CA ILE A 279 -6.23 -5.67 -5.49
C ILE A 279 -5.04 -5.19 -4.69
N VAL A 280 -4.69 -5.88 -3.59
CA VAL A 280 -3.45 -5.60 -2.87
C VAL A 280 -2.23 -5.77 -3.79
N ALA A 281 -2.16 -6.85 -4.57
CA ALA A 281 -1.14 -7.08 -5.58
C ALA A 281 -1.12 -5.98 -6.66
N LEU A 282 -2.29 -5.69 -7.26
CA LEU A 282 -2.45 -4.63 -8.26
C LEU A 282 -2.00 -3.25 -7.74
N SER A 283 -2.27 -2.94 -6.47
CA SER A 283 -1.92 -1.65 -5.87
C SER A 283 -0.42 -1.40 -5.85
N LEU A 284 0.41 -2.45 -5.69
CA LEU A 284 1.86 -2.36 -5.76
C LEU A 284 2.33 -2.03 -7.18
N ARG A 285 1.73 -2.67 -8.20
CA ARG A 285 2.03 -2.36 -9.60
C ARG A 285 1.66 -0.92 -9.94
N ILE A 286 0.44 -0.51 -9.59
CA ILE A 286 -0.03 0.86 -9.82
C ILE A 286 0.89 1.89 -9.14
N TYR A 287 1.33 1.61 -7.91
CA TYR A 287 2.29 2.49 -7.23
C TYR A 287 3.60 2.60 -8.02
N ALA A 288 4.14 1.48 -8.48
CA ALA A 288 5.37 1.44 -9.26
C ALA A 288 5.23 2.18 -10.61
N ASP A 289 4.08 2.06 -11.29
CA ASP A 289 3.78 2.73 -12.56
C ASP A 289 3.64 4.25 -12.42
N LEU A 290 3.08 4.71 -11.31
CA LEU A 290 2.92 6.14 -11.02
C LEU A 290 4.21 6.77 -10.48
N ALA A 291 5.16 5.96 -10.03
CA ALA A 291 6.44 6.45 -9.55
C ALA A 291 7.30 6.95 -10.72
N SER A 292 8.07 8.02 -10.49
CA SER A 292 9.16 8.39 -11.41
C SER A 292 10.12 7.20 -11.58
N PRO A 293 10.77 6.99 -12.74
CA PRO A 293 11.62 5.82 -12.98
C PRO A 293 12.65 5.55 -11.86
N SER A 294 13.27 6.59 -11.29
CA SER A 294 14.24 6.46 -10.19
C SER A 294 13.64 6.01 -8.83
N ARG A 295 12.32 5.94 -8.73
CA ARG A 295 11.56 5.53 -7.54
C ARG A 295 10.73 4.27 -7.80
N ASN A 296 10.88 3.63 -8.96
CA ASN A 296 10.19 2.37 -9.20
C ASN A 296 10.82 1.30 -8.29
N MET A 297 10.03 0.82 -7.33
CA MET A 297 10.46 -0.15 -6.31
C MET A 297 10.46 -1.60 -6.79
N LEU A 298 9.86 -1.87 -7.96
CA LEU A 298 9.78 -3.21 -8.55
C LEU A 298 10.90 -3.45 -9.56
N VAL A 299 11.75 -2.44 -9.80
CA VAL A 299 12.95 -2.59 -10.63
C VAL A 299 14.14 -2.92 -9.72
N ILE A 300 14.67 -4.14 -9.89
CA ILE A 300 15.85 -4.67 -9.22
C ILE A 300 16.98 -4.85 -10.25
N SER A 301 18.20 -4.46 -9.87
CA SER A 301 19.36 -4.61 -10.75
C SER A 301 19.84 -6.07 -10.82
N LYS A 302 20.39 -6.45 -11.98
CA LYS A 302 21.09 -7.73 -12.19
C LYS A 302 22.62 -7.60 -12.00
N ASP A 303 23.06 -6.52 -11.39
CA ASP A 303 24.45 -6.19 -11.12
C ASP A 303 24.64 -5.94 -9.62
N LEU A 304 25.63 -6.59 -9.01
CA LEU A 304 25.83 -6.59 -7.57
C LEU A 304 26.17 -5.20 -7.02
N ASP A 305 27.02 -4.46 -7.72
CA ASP A 305 27.42 -3.11 -7.29
C ASP A 305 26.19 -2.19 -7.25
N SER A 306 25.34 -2.27 -8.27
CA SER A 306 24.09 -1.52 -8.34
C SER A 306 23.07 -1.95 -7.28
N LEU A 307 22.96 -3.26 -6.98
CA LEU A 307 22.11 -3.76 -5.88
C LEU A 307 22.53 -3.20 -4.52
N ASN A 308 23.85 -3.10 -4.31
CA ASN A 308 24.48 -2.64 -3.08
C ASN A 308 24.63 -1.13 -2.98
N ASP A 309 24.28 -0.36 -4.01
CA ASP A 309 24.32 1.11 -3.98
C ASP A 309 23.45 1.66 -2.82
N ASP A 310 23.86 2.80 -2.26
CA ASP A 310 23.19 3.56 -1.21
C ASP A 310 22.60 4.88 -1.72
N LYS A 311 22.58 5.05 -3.05
CA LYS A 311 22.02 6.21 -3.73
C LYS A 311 20.59 5.98 -4.17
N ARG A 312 19.90 7.11 -4.40
CA ARG A 312 18.52 7.15 -4.88
C ARG A 312 18.43 6.84 -6.37
N ARG A 313 18.69 5.60 -6.74
CA ARG A 313 18.62 5.05 -8.10
C ARG A 313 17.79 3.77 -8.10
N ALA A 314 16.95 3.59 -9.11
CA ALA A 314 16.23 2.33 -9.31
C ALA A 314 17.21 1.16 -9.45
N GLY A 315 16.80 -0.03 -9.01
CA GLY A 315 17.64 -1.22 -9.05
C GLY A 315 18.39 -1.54 -7.76
N SER A 316 18.52 -0.62 -6.79
CA SER A 316 19.18 -0.90 -5.51
C SER A 316 18.20 -1.26 -4.40
N ILE A 317 18.63 -2.17 -3.50
CA ILE A 317 17.85 -2.56 -2.32
C ILE A 317 17.63 -1.33 -1.42
N TRP A 318 18.64 -0.47 -1.30
CA TRP A 318 18.53 0.75 -0.51
C TRP A 318 17.42 1.68 -1.01
N ASN A 319 17.32 1.86 -2.33
CA ASN A 319 16.37 2.80 -2.92
C ASN A 319 14.91 2.35 -2.71
N ILE A 320 14.64 1.05 -2.62
CA ILE A 320 13.31 0.53 -2.28
C ILE A 320 12.91 1.02 -0.88
N GLY A 321 13.73 0.74 0.14
CA GLY A 321 13.46 1.20 1.51
C GLY A 321 13.32 2.72 1.61
N ARG A 322 14.12 3.47 0.85
CA ARG A 322 14.06 4.93 0.78
C ARG A 322 12.78 5.45 0.12
N THR A 323 12.26 4.71 -0.86
CA THR A 323 11.04 5.04 -1.61
C THR A 323 9.81 4.81 -0.74
N ILE A 324 9.72 3.66 -0.08
CA ILE A 324 8.58 3.30 0.78
C ILE A 324 8.43 4.26 1.96
N SER A 325 9.50 4.41 2.75
CA SER A 325 9.43 5.17 4.02
C SER A 325 9.63 6.68 3.86
N GLY A 326 10.16 7.12 2.71
CA GLY A 326 10.62 8.49 2.56
C GLY A 326 11.88 8.85 3.39
N SER A 327 12.53 7.90 4.06
CA SER A 327 13.65 8.15 4.99
C SER A 327 14.89 7.31 4.69
N SER A 328 16.07 7.95 4.70
CA SER A 328 17.35 7.23 4.59
C SER A 328 17.64 6.37 5.82
N ARG A 329 17.13 6.77 7.00
CA ARG A 329 17.28 6.00 8.24
C ARG A 329 16.64 4.63 8.11
N TYR A 330 15.39 4.58 7.66
CA TYR A 330 14.69 3.31 7.45
C TYR A 330 15.38 2.44 6.40
N ALA A 331 15.87 3.04 5.30
CA ALA A 331 16.60 2.31 4.27
C ALA A 331 17.89 1.65 4.83
N ASN A 332 18.65 2.37 5.66
CA ASN A 332 19.93 1.94 6.22
C ASN A 332 19.80 0.97 7.40
N ASP A 333 18.88 1.27 8.31
CA ASP A 333 18.87 0.65 9.64
C ASP A 333 17.85 -0.49 9.74
N ASP A 334 16.81 -0.46 8.90
CA ASP A 334 15.69 -1.41 8.94
C ASP A 334 15.61 -2.27 7.68
N TYR A 335 15.47 -1.65 6.51
CA TYR A 335 15.10 -2.37 5.29
C TYR A 335 16.26 -3.13 4.64
N LYS A 336 17.34 -2.43 4.25
CA LYS A 336 18.48 -3.06 3.56
C LYS A 336 19.14 -4.16 4.40
N PRO A 337 19.38 -3.99 5.72
CA PRO A 337 19.91 -5.06 6.54
C PRO A 337 19.04 -6.33 6.54
N ARG A 338 17.70 -6.18 6.57
CA ARG A 338 16.76 -7.31 6.52
C ARG A 338 16.82 -8.05 5.20
N VAL A 339 16.82 -7.33 4.07
CA VAL A 339 16.91 -7.96 2.75
C VAL A 339 18.24 -8.70 2.59
N VAL A 340 19.35 -8.06 2.98
CA VAL A 340 20.68 -8.68 2.92
C VAL A 340 20.75 -9.91 3.81
N GLU A 341 20.34 -9.84 5.08
CA GLU A 341 20.37 -10.99 5.99
C GLU A 341 19.48 -12.13 5.50
N MET A 342 18.30 -11.82 4.94
CA MET A 342 17.43 -12.83 4.34
C MET A 342 18.13 -13.54 3.17
N LEU A 343 18.68 -12.78 2.21
CA LEU A 343 19.35 -13.35 1.03
C LEU A 343 20.60 -14.16 1.42
N GLU A 344 21.44 -13.65 2.31
CA GLU A 344 22.61 -14.38 2.83
C GLU A 344 22.20 -15.70 3.48
N THR A 345 21.13 -15.68 4.28
CA THR A 345 20.63 -16.89 4.95
C THR A 345 20.05 -17.89 3.94
N ILE A 346 19.35 -17.43 2.89
CA ILE A 346 18.89 -18.31 1.80
C ILE A 346 20.09 -18.96 1.11
N ALA A 347 21.11 -18.17 0.72
CA ALA A 347 22.30 -18.65 0.03
C ALA A 347 23.07 -19.71 0.83
N GLN A 348 23.12 -19.58 2.16
CA GLN A 348 23.75 -20.58 3.03
C GLN A 348 23.04 -21.94 2.99
N HIS A 349 21.71 -21.95 2.86
CA HIS A 349 20.92 -23.18 2.85
C HIS A 349 20.80 -23.80 1.45
N THR A 350 20.99 -23.02 0.38
CA THR A 350 21.00 -23.52 -1.00
C THR A 350 22.39 -24.01 -1.44
N GLY A 351 23.46 -23.39 -0.96
CA GLY A 351 24.85 -23.72 -1.34
C GLY A 351 25.46 -24.90 -0.57
N ALA A 352 24.74 -25.54 0.35
CA ALA A 352 25.26 -26.64 1.19
C ALA A 352 25.12 -28.04 0.56
N ARG A 353 24.63 -28.14 -0.68
CA ARG A 353 24.65 -29.38 -1.48
C ARG A 353 25.65 -29.24 -2.63
N VAL A 354 26.91 -29.54 -2.35
CA VAL A 354 27.91 -29.94 -3.35
C VAL A 354 28.34 -31.35 -3.03
#